data_AF-A0A7X8JA89-F1
#
_entry.id   AF-A0A7X8JA89-F1
#
_cell.length_a   1.000
_cell.length_b   1.000
_cell.length_c   1.000
_cell.angle_alpha   90.00
_cell.angle_beta   90.00
_cell.angle_gamma   90.00
#
_symmetry.space_group_name_H-M   'P 1'
#
loop_
_entity.id
_entity.type
_entity.pdbx_description
1 polymer ?
#
loop_
_entity_poly.entity_id
_entity_poly.type
_entity_poly.pdbx_seq_one_letter_code
_entity_poly.pdbx_strand_id
1 'polypeptide(L)'
;MKLTYEERLLVVEDHKGYGTAYTSRKRGLSERYVKTIVSKARNNSLSLNNKHTNYSAEFKIKVEMFYGKEKTFKDLNDLETAIKDYINCYNSDRVCKRLKGLS
;
A
#
# COMPACT_ATOMS: atom_id res chain seq x y z
N MET A 1 0.19 -19.55 4.47
CA MET A 1 0.85 -18.67 3.47
C MET A 1 0.37 -17.23 3.71
N LYS A 2 1.28 -16.26 3.77
CA LYS A 2 0.92 -14.84 3.95
C LYS A 2 0.99 -14.15 2.58
N LEU A 3 -0.17 -13.87 2.00
CA LEU A 3 -0.27 -13.13 0.73
C LEU A 3 0.34 -11.74 0.87
N THR A 4 1.03 -11.30 -0.18
CA THR A 4 1.49 -9.93 -0.41
C THR A 4 0.30 -8.98 -0.57
N TYR A 5 0.58 -7.67 -0.64
CA TYR A 5 -0.47 -6.66 -0.79
C TYR A 5 -1.18 -6.78 -2.15
N GLU A 6 -0.41 -6.86 -3.24
CA GLU A 6 -0.92 -7.00 -4.60
C GLU A 6 -1.77 -8.26 -4.77
N GLU A 7 -1.33 -9.38 -4.20
CA GLU A 7 -2.10 -10.62 -4.25
C GLU A 7 -3.45 -10.51 -3.52
N ARG A 8 -3.51 -9.73 -2.42
CA ARG A 8 -4.78 -9.48 -1.71
C ARG A 8 -5.71 -8.59 -2.51
N LEU A 9 -5.19 -7.60 -3.23
CA LEU A 9 -5.99 -6.77 -4.14
C LEU A 9 -6.60 -7.61 -5.25
N LEU A 10 -5.81 -8.50 -5.85
CA LEU A 10 -6.29 -9.41 -6.88
C LEU A 10 -7.37 -10.39 -6.36
N VAL A 11 -7.28 -10.82 -5.09
CA VAL A 11 -8.33 -11.61 -4.43
C VAL A 11 -9.62 -10.80 -4.26
N VAL A 12 -9.53 -9.50 -3.95
CA VAL A 12 -10.70 -8.62 -3.82
C VAL A 12 -11.38 -8.41 -5.18
N GLU A 13 -10.62 -8.21 -6.25
CA GLU A 13 -11.16 -8.07 -7.61
C GLU A 13 -11.82 -9.36 -8.11
N ASP A 14 -11.17 -10.51 -7.96
CA ASP A 14 -11.77 -11.81 -8.29
C ASP A 14 -13.08 -12.04 -7.51
N HIS A 15 -13.12 -11.66 -6.23
CA HIS A 15 -14.32 -11.77 -5.41
C HIS A 15 -15.45 -10.87 -5.91
N LYS A 16 -15.17 -9.66 -6.39
CA LYS A 16 -16.19 -8.76 -6.94
C LYS A 16 -16.88 -9.36 -8.17
N GLY A 17 -16.12 -10.02 -9.05
CA GLY A 17 -16.65 -10.61 -10.27
C GLY A 17 -17.35 -11.96 -10.07
N TYR A 18 -16.82 -12.82 -9.19
CA TYR A 18 -17.21 -14.24 -9.14
C TYR A 18 -17.64 -14.75 -7.75
N GLY A 19 -17.53 -13.91 -6.71
CA GLY A 19 -17.88 -14.28 -5.34
C GLY A 19 -16.86 -15.19 -4.65
N THR A 20 -17.18 -15.57 -3.40
CA THR A 20 -16.22 -16.22 -2.49
C THR A 20 -15.80 -17.62 -2.95
N ALA A 21 -16.76 -18.50 -3.30
CA ALA A 21 -16.48 -19.90 -3.59
C ALA A 21 -15.60 -20.08 -4.85
N TYR A 22 -15.81 -19.27 -5.87
CA TYR A 22 -14.97 -19.28 -7.06
C TYR A 22 -13.56 -18.76 -6.76
N THR A 23 -13.47 -17.60 -6.09
CA THR A 23 -12.18 -16.98 -5.73
C THR A 23 -11.33 -17.88 -4.85
N SER A 24 -11.95 -18.58 -3.89
CA SER A 24 -11.32 -19.58 -3.03
C SER A 24 -10.65 -20.69 -3.84
N ARG A 25 -11.39 -21.30 -4.78
CA ARG A 25 -10.87 -22.35 -5.66
C ARG A 25 -9.77 -21.85 -6.59
N LYS A 26 -9.99 -20.71 -7.26
CA LYS A 26 -9.02 -20.10 -8.20
C LYS A 26 -7.68 -19.78 -7.53
N ARG A 27 -7.70 -19.35 -6.27
CA ARG A 27 -6.51 -18.87 -5.55
C ARG A 27 -5.92 -19.90 -4.58
N GLY A 28 -6.53 -21.09 -4.44
CA GLY A 28 -6.10 -22.09 -3.47
C GLY A 28 -6.21 -21.60 -2.01
N LEU A 29 -7.19 -20.76 -1.71
CA LEU A 29 -7.41 -20.16 -0.39
C LEU A 29 -8.66 -20.74 0.25
N SER A 30 -8.74 -20.76 1.57
CA SER A 30 -10.01 -21.08 2.24
C SER A 30 -11.03 -19.95 2.06
N GLU A 31 -12.32 -20.29 1.94
CA GLU A 31 -13.38 -19.29 1.83
C GLU A 31 -13.41 -18.32 3.01
N ARG A 32 -13.11 -18.81 4.22
CA ARG A 32 -13.00 -17.99 5.43
C ARG A 32 -11.91 -16.93 5.29
N TYR A 33 -10.78 -17.29 4.69
CA TYR A 33 -9.68 -16.36 4.47
C TYR A 33 -10.04 -15.32 3.40
N VAL A 34 -10.70 -15.72 2.30
CA VAL A 34 -11.21 -14.81 1.28
C VAL A 34 -12.21 -13.81 1.88
N LYS A 35 -13.20 -14.28 2.66
CA LYS A 35 -14.17 -13.41 3.36
C LYS A 35 -13.48 -12.43 4.31
N THR A 36 -12.41 -12.86 4.98
CA THR A 36 -11.62 -12.00 5.87
C THR A 36 -10.90 -10.89 5.09
N ILE A 37 -10.27 -11.22 3.96
CA ILE A 37 -9.61 -10.23 3.07
C ILE A 37 -10.63 -9.22 2.54
N VAL A 38 -11.77 -9.71 2.06
CA VAL A 38 -12.84 -8.86 1.50
C VAL A 38 -13.49 -7.98 2.57
N SER A 39 -13.72 -8.52 3.78
CA SER A 39 -14.23 -7.74 4.91
C SER A 39 -13.25 -6.64 5.31
N LYS A 40 -11.95 -6.95 5.38
CA LYS A 40 -10.89 -5.94 5.61
C LYS A 40 -10.82 -4.91 4.48
N ALA A 41 -11.09 -5.32 3.23
CA ALA A 41 -11.18 -4.39 2.11
C ALA A 41 -12.36 -3.42 2.23
N ARG A 42 -13.54 -3.94 2.59
CA ARG A 42 -14.77 -3.18 2.78
C ARG A 42 -14.72 -2.24 3.99
N ASN A 43 -14.07 -2.66 5.09
CA ASN A 43 -14.02 -1.94 6.37
C ASN A 43 -12.76 -1.05 6.56
N ASN A 44 -12.17 -0.49 5.49
CA ASN A 44 -10.98 0.39 5.49
C ASN A 44 -9.57 -0.24 5.57
N SER A 45 -9.19 -1.11 4.62
CA SER A 45 -7.76 -1.46 4.45
C SER A 45 -7.30 -1.83 3.03
N LEU A 46 -8.20 -2.10 2.07
CA LEU A 46 -7.83 -2.52 0.70
C LEU A 46 -8.74 -1.90 -0.38
N SER A 47 -9.38 -0.77 -0.11
CA SER A 47 -10.11 -0.03 -1.15
C SER A 47 -9.14 0.83 -1.95
N LEU A 48 -8.97 0.50 -3.24
CA LEU A 48 -8.21 1.28 -4.23
C LEU A 48 -8.68 2.74 -4.35
N ASN A 49 -9.89 3.06 -3.86
CA ASN A 49 -10.56 4.33 -4.16
C ASN A 49 -10.76 5.26 -2.95
N ASN A 50 -10.19 4.94 -1.78
CA ASN A 50 -10.19 5.87 -0.64
C ASN A 50 -8.80 6.51 -0.53
N LYS A 51 -8.69 7.80 -0.90
CA LYS A 51 -7.50 8.65 -0.71
C LYS A 51 -7.04 8.76 0.77
N HIS A 52 -7.82 8.19 1.69
CA HIS A 52 -7.60 8.12 3.13
C HIS A 52 -7.48 6.68 3.66
N THR A 53 -6.96 5.73 2.89
CA THR A 53 -6.47 4.48 3.52
C THR A 53 -5.08 4.71 4.10
N ASN A 54 -4.78 4.11 5.25
CA ASN A 54 -3.44 4.15 5.86
C ASN A 54 -2.32 3.52 5.00
N TYR A 55 -2.66 3.08 3.78
CA TYR A 55 -1.78 2.39 2.85
C TYR A 55 -1.64 3.10 1.49
N SER A 56 -2.40 4.18 1.22
CA SER A 56 -2.25 4.94 -0.02
C SER A 56 -0.88 5.62 -0.09
N ALA A 57 -0.36 5.81 -1.31
CA ALA A 57 0.89 6.54 -1.51
C ALA A 57 0.79 7.96 -0.95
N GLU A 58 -0.37 8.62 -1.11
CA GLU A 58 -0.62 9.96 -0.56
C GLU A 58 -0.56 9.97 0.97
N PHE A 59 -1.13 8.95 1.63
CA PHE A 59 -1.07 8.82 3.08
C PHE A 59 0.37 8.58 3.56
N LYS A 60 1.11 7.67 2.92
CA LYS A 60 2.51 7.39 3.27
C LYS A 60 3.40 8.62 3.11
N ILE A 61 3.27 9.34 2.00
CA ILE A 61 4.01 10.59 1.79
C ILE A 61 3.63 11.60 2.87
N LYS A 62 2.34 11.79 3.13
CA LYS A 62 1.87 12.75 4.15
C LYS A 62 2.38 12.43 5.56
N VAL A 63 2.40 11.15 5.95
CA VAL A 63 2.82 10.74 7.31
C VAL A 63 4.34 10.61 7.43
N GLU A 64 5.02 9.98 6.48
CA GLU A 64 6.46 9.70 6.59
C GLU A 64 7.34 10.89 6.17
N MET A 65 6.90 11.65 5.17
CA MET A 65 7.67 12.78 4.63
C MET A 65 7.26 14.12 5.21
N PHE A 66 5.98 14.34 5.52
CA PHE A 66 5.48 15.68 5.82
C PHE A 66 5.13 15.91 7.30
N TYR A 67 4.44 14.97 7.96
CA TYR A 67 4.00 15.13 9.35
C TYR A 67 5.19 15.32 10.31
N GLY A 68 5.22 16.45 11.02
CA GLY A 68 6.31 16.83 11.93
C GLY A 68 7.58 17.33 11.22
N LYS A 69 7.55 17.49 9.90
CA LYS A 69 8.64 17.96 9.03
C LYS A 69 8.19 19.11 8.13
N GLU A 70 7.12 19.81 8.51
CA GLU A 70 6.49 20.84 7.68
C GLU A 70 7.44 21.99 7.34
N LYS A 71 8.47 22.22 8.17
CA LYS A 71 9.49 23.26 7.99
C LYS A 71 10.82 22.73 7.42
N THR A 72 10.90 21.45 7.08
CA THR A 72 12.16 20.84 6.60
C THR A 72 12.50 21.26 5.17
N PHE A 73 11.48 21.56 4.36
CA PHE A 73 11.64 21.96 2.97
C PHE A 73 11.72 23.49 2.85
N LYS A 74 12.70 23.98 2.07
CA LYS A 74 12.91 25.43 1.90
C LYS A 74 11.91 26.06 0.94
N ASP A 75 11.55 25.32 -0.10
CA ASP A 75 10.63 25.73 -1.15
C ASP A 75 9.95 24.51 -1.80
N LEU A 76 9.08 24.77 -2.78
CA LEU A 76 8.34 23.72 -3.48
C LEU A 76 9.23 22.83 -4.35
N ASN A 77 10.36 23.32 -4.87
CA ASN A 77 11.27 22.53 -5.69
C ASN A 77 12.02 21.50 -4.83
N ASP A 78 12.42 21.90 -3.63
CA ASP A 78 13.05 21.03 -2.63
C ASP A 78 12.08 19.90 -2.20
N LEU A 79 10.81 20.24 -1.97
CA LEU A 79 9.76 19.25 -1.69
C LEU A 79 9.53 18.30 -2.87
N GLU A 80 9.45 18.81 -4.10
CA GLU A 80 9.25 17.99 -5.30
C GLU A 80 10.38 16.98 -5.50
N THR A 81 11.63 17.43 -5.30
CA THR A 81 12.82 16.57 -5.40
C THR A 81 12.77 15.45 -4.37
N ALA A 82 12.48 15.78 -3.10
CA ALA A 82 12.37 14.79 -2.03
C ALA A 82 11.27 13.75 -2.29
N ILE A 83 10.12 14.16 -2.84
CA ILE A 83 9.03 13.24 -3.20
C ILE A 83 9.46 12.30 -4.34
N LYS A 84 10.12 12.82 -5.39
CA LYS A 84 10.65 11.99 -6.48
C LYS A 84 11.64 10.96 -5.97
N ASP A 85 12.57 11.37 -5.11
CA ASP A 85 13.55 10.47 -4.50
C ASP A 85 12.88 9.40 -3.65
N TYR A 86 11.87 9.77 -2.86
CA TYR A 86 11.10 8.82 -2.05
C TYR A 86 10.35 7.80 -2.91
N ILE A 87 9.68 8.23 -3.98
CA ILE A 87 8.97 7.34 -4.92
C ILE A 87 9.95 6.41 -5.62
N ASN A 88 11.06 6.93 -6.13
CA ASN A 88 12.11 6.13 -6.75
C ASN A 88 12.65 5.08 -5.78
N CYS A 89 12.85 5.46 -4.51
CA CYS A 89 13.35 4.57 -3.48
C CYS A 89 12.34 3.48 -3.07
N TYR A 90 11.04 3.81 -3.10
CA TYR A 90 9.95 2.88 -2.79
C TYR A 90 9.73 1.88 -3.94
N ASN A 91 9.77 2.34 -5.20
CA ASN A 91 9.54 1.51 -6.38
C ASN A 91 10.71 0.58 -6.71
N SER A 92 11.94 0.97 -6.38
CA SER A 92 13.15 0.19 -6.69
C SER A 92 13.46 -0.89 -5.65
N ASP A 93 12.49 -1.26 -4.81
CA ASP A 93 12.55 -2.30 -3.76
C ASP A 93 13.92 -2.41 -3.05
N ARG A 94 14.06 -1.72 -1.89
CA ARG A 94 15.07 -1.95 -0.82
C ARG A 94 16.38 -1.14 -0.80
N VAL A 95 16.62 -0.14 -1.65
CA VAL A 95 17.87 0.66 -1.52
C VAL A 95 17.84 1.67 -0.35
N CYS A 96 16.65 2.17 0.05
CA CYS A 96 16.56 3.16 1.16
C CYS A 96 17.08 2.67 2.52
N LYS A 97 17.00 1.36 2.79
CA LYS A 97 17.50 0.81 4.06
C LYS A 97 19.03 0.78 4.15
N ARG A 98 19.74 0.78 3.01
CA ARG A 98 21.21 0.77 2.99
C ARG A 98 21.84 2.15 3.30
N LEU A 99 21.08 3.23 3.17
CA LEU A 99 21.58 4.60 3.42
C LEU A 99 21.28 5.13 4.83
N LYS A 100 20.37 4.50 5.58
CA LYS A 100 20.05 4.90 6.97
C LYS A 100 20.81 4.11 8.04
N GLY A 101 21.70 3.20 7.65
CA GLY A 101 22.49 2.35 8.56
C GLY A 101 23.97 2.24 8.21
N LEU A 102 24.48 3.15 7.36
CA LEU A 102 25.90 3.36 7.11
C LEU A 102 26.26 4.78 7.56
N SER A 103 26.16 5.02 8.86
CA SER A 103 26.81 6.12 9.58
C SER A 103 27.06 5.66 11.00
#